data_AF-A0A2G5DS19-F1
#
_entry.id   AF-A0A2G5DS19-F1
#
_cell.length_a   1.000
_cell.length_b   1.000
_cell.length_c   1.000
_cell.angle_alpha   90.00
_cell.angle_beta   90.00
_cell.angle_gamma   90.00
#
_symmetry.space_group_name_H-M   'P 1'
#
loop_
_entity.id
_entity.type
_entity.pdbx_description
1 polymer ?
#
loop_
_entity_poly.entity_id
_entity_poly.type
_entity_poly.pdbx_seq_one_letter_code
_entity_poly.pdbx_strand_id
1 'polypeptide(L)'
;MTYPDSSPVSPDVIDRRLQCNPQIEDCKEVVYEWTGKCRSCQGSGFVTYYRKKGKDTVCKCIPCQGIGYVQKITARKDIDVMEDLDDGKPP
;
A
#
# COMPACT_ATOMS: atom_id res chain seq x y z
N MET A 1 5.80 -17.00 32.68
CA MET A 1 6.94 -17.80 32.19
C MET A 1 7.48 -17.10 30.96
N THR A 2 8.62 -16.43 31.08
CA THR A 2 9.30 -15.78 29.95
C THR A 2 10.11 -16.83 29.17
N TYR A 3 10.24 -16.63 27.86
CA TYR A 3 10.92 -17.53 26.92
C TYR A 3 12.39 -17.78 27.38
N PRO A 4 12.92 -19.01 27.25
CA PRO A 4 14.32 -19.28 27.63
C PRO A 4 15.25 -18.34 26.84
N ASP A 5 16.23 -17.76 27.54
CA ASP A 5 17.17 -16.72 27.04
C ASP A 5 16.67 -15.27 27.04
N SER A 6 15.51 -14.97 27.64
CA SER A 6 15.10 -13.58 27.90
C SER A 6 15.43 -13.15 29.33
N SER A 7 16.29 -12.14 29.47
CA SER A 7 16.50 -11.45 30.73
C SER A 7 15.38 -10.42 30.97
N PRO A 8 14.89 -10.29 32.21
CA PRO A 8 13.88 -9.29 32.53
C PRO A 8 14.43 -7.89 32.28
N VAL A 9 13.63 -7.07 31.62
CA VAL A 9 13.96 -5.67 31.34
C VAL A 9 14.04 -4.90 32.67
N SER A 10 14.92 -3.89 32.74
CA SER A 10 15.08 -3.09 33.96
C SER A 10 13.80 -2.33 34.33
N PRO A 11 13.54 -2.08 35.63
CA PRO A 11 12.35 -1.38 36.12
C PRO A 11 12.15 0.00 35.49
N ASP A 12 13.23 0.75 35.26
CA ASP A 12 13.17 2.09 34.67
C ASP A 12 12.58 2.10 33.24
N VAL A 13 12.82 1.03 32.47
CA VAL A 13 12.29 0.90 31.11
C VAL A 13 10.82 0.50 31.15
N ILE A 14 10.40 -0.27 32.16
CA ILE A 14 8.99 -0.62 32.39
C ILE A 14 8.20 0.64 32.76
N ASP A 15 8.71 1.46 33.68
CA ASP A 15 8.06 2.70 34.10
C ASP A 15 7.96 3.72 32.95
N ARG A 16 8.99 3.85 32.11
CA ARG A 16 8.93 4.69 30.89
C ARG A 16 7.89 4.21 29.89
N ARG A 17 7.74 2.89 29.73
CA ARG A 17 6.69 2.27 28.88
C ARG A 17 5.28 2.50 29.45
N LEU A 18 5.11 2.34 30.77
CA LEU A 18 3.85 2.59 31.47
C LEU A 18 3.42 4.07 31.41
N GLN A 19 4.38 4.99 31.42
CA GLN A 19 4.15 6.43 31.32
C GLN A 19 4.00 6.93 29.88
N CYS A 20 3.98 6.02 28.89
CA CYS A 20 3.83 6.36 27.48
C CYS A 20 4.84 7.42 27.02
N ASN A 21 6.07 7.39 27.55
CA ASN A 21 7.10 8.36 27.21
C ASN A 21 7.59 8.07 25.77
N PRO A 22 7.23 8.89 24.76
CA PRO A 22 7.22 8.50 23.36
C PRO A 22 8.60 8.61 22.69
N GLN A 23 9.69 8.55 23.45
CA GLN A 23 11.04 8.59 22.89
C GLN A 23 11.67 7.19 22.83
N ILE A 24 11.79 6.72 21.57
CA ILE A 24 12.81 5.82 21.03
C ILE A 24 12.54 4.35 21.43
N GLU A 25 11.89 3.50 20.63
CA GLU A 25 12.53 2.77 19.51
C GLU A 25 11.54 2.17 18.48
N ASP A 26 10.22 2.39 18.62
CA ASP A 26 9.20 1.73 17.77
C ASP A 26 8.33 2.74 17.00
N CYS A 27 8.93 3.84 16.56
CA CYS A 27 8.28 4.80 15.67
C CYS A 27 8.13 4.15 14.29
N LYS A 28 7.04 3.40 14.07
CA LYS A 28 6.67 2.91 12.74
C LYS A 28 6.53 4.10 11.80
N GLU A 29 7.14 3.99 10.63
CA GLU A 29 6.99 5.00 9.60
C GLU A 29 5.50 5.17 9.28
N VAL A 30 5.06 6.43 9.22
CA VAL A 30 3.68 6.76 8.85
C VAL A 30 3.46 6.27 7.42
N VAL A 31 2.57 5.30 7.25
CA VAL A 31 2.11 4.83 5.95
C VAL A 31 0.83 5.54 5.61
N TYR A 32 0.84 6.25 4.48
CA TYR A 32 -0.36 6.84 3.93
C TYR A 32 -1.05 5.81 3.04
N GLU A 33 -2.35 5.66 3.23
CA GLU A 33 -3.19 4.73 2.49
C GLU A 33 -4.33 5.48 1.81
N TRP A 34 -4.56 5.18 0.52
CA TRP A 34 -5.67 5.76 -0.23
C TRP A 34 -6.13 4.81 -1.33
N THR A 35 -7.35 5.03 -1.82
CA THR A 35 -7.86 4.32 -2.99
C THR A 35 -7.52 5.11 -4.25
N GLY A 36 -6.79 4.48 -5.18
CA GLY A 36 -6.42 5.09 -6.46
C GLY A 36 -7.01 4.33 -7.65
N LYS A 37 -7.19 5.03 -8.78
CA LYS A 37 -7.54 4.38 -10.06
C LYS A 37 -6.49 3.33 -10.44
N CYS A 38 -6.95 2.19 -10.94
CA CYS A 38 -6.08 1.14 -11.46
C CYS A 38 -5.43 1.62 -12.76
N ARG A 39 -4.10 1.68 -12.79
CA ARG A 39 -3.31 2.15 -13.95
C ARG A 39 -3.55 1.33 -15.22
N SER A 40 -3.82 0.03 -15.09
CA SER A 40 -3.94 -0.86 -16.26
C SER A 40 -5.26 -0.71 -17.01
N CYS A 41 -6.35 -0.42 -16.30
CA CYS A 41 -7.70 -0.30 -16.91
C CYS A 41 -8.28 1.12 -16.81
N GLN A 42 -7.56 2.05 -16.18
CA GLN A 42 -7.94 3.44 -16.02
C GLN A 42 -9.35 3.61 -15.42
N GLY A 43 -9.65 2.85 -14.35
CA GLY A 43 -10.94 2.91 -13.67
C GLY A 43 -12.04 2.03 -14.27
N SER A 44 -11.89 1.49 -15.48
CA SER A 44 -12.97 0.73 -16.14
C SER A 44 -13.16 -0.69 -15.59
N GLY A 45 -12.13 -1.28 -14.98
CA GLY A 45 -12.15 -2.68 -14.54
C GLY A 45 -11.95 -3.70 -15.68
N PHE A 46 -11.94 -3.27 -16.95
CA PHE A 46 -11.75 -4.15 -18.10
C PHE A 46 -10.60 -3.68 -18.97
N VAL A 47 -9.87 -4.64 -19.55
CA VAL A 47 -8.78 -4.31 -20.48
C VAL A 47 -8.58 -5.43 -21.49
N THR A 48 -8.12 -5.05 -22.68
CA THR A 48 -7.75 -5.96 -23.75
C THR A 48 -6.27 -6.31 -23.63
N TYR A 49 -5.96 -7.42 -22.95
CA TYR A 49 -4.57 -7.86 -22.76
C TYR A 49 -3.97 -8.49 -24.01
N TYR A 50 -4.77 -9.24 -24.77
CA TYR A 50 -4.29 -10.03 -25.89
C TYR A 50 -5.38 -10.18 -26.96
N ARG A 51 -4.92 -10.45 -28.19
CA ARG A 51 -5.77 -10.79 -29.33
C ARG A 51 -5.90 -12.30 -29.46
N LYS A 52 -7.12 -12.81 -29.58
CA LYS A 52 -7.39 -14.20 -29.94
C LYS A 52 -8.00 -14.23 -31.33
N LYS A 53 -7.39 -14.98 -32.25
CA LYS A 53 -7.87 -15.14 -33.64
C LYS A 53 -8.08 -13.80 -34.37
N GLY A 54 -7.19 -12.83 -34.14
CA GLY A 54 -7.28 -11.50 -34.75
C GLY A 54 -8.35 -10.58 -34.15
N LYS A 55 -9.07 -11.00 -33.11
CA LYS A 55 -10.04 -10.16 -32.39
C LYS A 55 -9.51 -9.77 -31.01
N ASP A 56 -9.66 -8.49 -30.67
CA ASP A 56 -9.40 -8.00 -29.31
C ASP A 56 -10.40 -8.64 -28.35
N THR A 57 -9.89 -9.32 -27.32
CA THR A 57 -10.73 -9.94 -26.30
C THR A 57 -10.73 -9.04 -25.06
N VAL A 58 -11.91 -8.50 -24.72
CA VAL A 58 -12.08 -7.72 -23.49
C VAL A 58 -12.16 -8.67 -22.31
N CYS A 59 -11.24 -8.52 -21.36
CA CYS A 59 -11.15 -9.35 -20.17
C CYS A 59 -11.25 -8.49 -18.91
N LYS A 60 -11.58 -9.12 -17.78
CA LYS A 60 -11.44 -8.47 -16.47
C LYS A 60 -9.98 -8.07 -16.27
N CYS A 61 -9.76 -6.86 -15.78
CA CYS A 61 -8.43 -6.36 -15.50
C CYS A 61 -7.83 -7.11 -14.31
N ILE A 62 -6.76 -7.86 -14.54
CA ILE A 62 -6.11 -8.74 -13.54
C ILE A 62 -5.64 -7.95 -12.31
N PRO A 63 -4.91 -6.81 -12.43
CA PRO A 63 -4.42 -6.06 -11.27
C PRO A 63 -5.50 -5.56 -10.30
N CYS A 64 -6.70 -5.24 -10.79
CA CYS A 64 -7.80 -4.76 -9.94
C CYS A 64 -8.96 -5.75 -9.84
N GLN A 65 -8.81 -6.96 -10.40
CA GLN A 65 -9.83 -8.01 -10.45
C GLN A 65 -11.22 -7.55 -10.94
N GLY A 66 -11.26 -6.58 -11.86
CA GLY A 66 -12.52 -6.04 -12.37
C GLY A 66 -13.10 -4.84 -11.61
N ILE A 67 -12.47 -4.38 -10.52
CA ILE A 67 -12.98 -3.27 -9.69
C ILE A 67 -12.73 -1.90 -10.33
N GLY A 68 -11.62 -1.74 -11.05
CA GLY A 68 -11.20 -0.46 -11.62
C GLY A 68 -10.33 0.39 -10.69
N TYR A 69 -10.32 0.09 -9.40
CA TYR A 69 -9.56 0.80 -8.37
C TYR A 69 -8.70 -0.17 -7.55
N VAL A 70 -7.63 0.34 -6.95
CA VAL A 70 -6.69 -0.41 -6.10
C VAL A 70 -6.29 0.41 -4.87
N GLN A 71 -6.05 -0.28 -3.77
CA GLN A 71 -5.49 0.31 -2.55
C GLN A 71 -4.00 0.63 -2.80
N LYS A 72 -3.61 1.87 -2.55
CA LYS A 72 -2.23 2.35 -2.66
C LYS A 72 -1.71 2.68 -1.26
N ILE A 73 -0.45 2.33 -1.02
CA ILE A 73 0.25 2.60 0.22
C ILE A 73 1.61 3.22 -0.08
N THR A 74 2.01 4.23 0.67
CA THR A 74 3.35 4.83 0.58
C THR A 74 3.84 5.28 1.95
N ALA A 75 5.14 5.10 2.19
CA ALA A 75 5.85 5.68 3.33
C ALA A 75 6.54 7.01 2.96
N ARG A 76 6.42 7.46 1.70
CA ARG A 76 7.01 8.73 1.24
C ARG A 76 6.23 9.91 1.81
N LYS A 77 6.95 10.96 2.22
CA LYS A 77 6.40 12.16 2.88
C LYS A 77 5.73 13.14 1.90
N ASP A 78 6.05 13.07 0.61
CA ASP A 78 5.57 14.00 -0.43
C ASP A 78 4.36 13.43 -1.20
N ILE A 79 3.29 13.03 -0.48
CA ILE A 79 2.14 12.33 -1.05
C ILE A 79 1.23 13.21 -1.92
N ASP A 80 1.21 14.53 -1.69
CA ASP A 80 0.31 15.49 -2.38
C ASP A 80 0.53 15.56 -3.91
N VAL A 81 1.53 14.88 -4.47
CA VAL A 81 1.92 14.94 -5.89
C VAL A 81 1.40 13.75 -6.72
N MET A 82 0.69 12.78 -6.12
CA MET A 82 0.40 11.49 -6.79
C MET A 82 -1.09 11.27 -7.19
N GLU A 83 -1.96 12.27 -7.06
CA GLU A 83 -3.37 12.17 -7.48
C GLU A 83 -3.57 12.28 -9.00
N ASP A 84 -2.67 12.93 -9.74
CA ASP A 84 -2.89 13.31 -11.15
C ASP A 84 -1.83 12.82 -12.15
N LEU A 85 -1.11 11.74 -11.86
CA LEU A 85 -0.41 11.01 -12.91
C LEU A 85 -1.40 10.11 -13.67
N ASP A 86 -2.38 10.74 -14.33
CA ASP A 86 -2.96 10.21 -15.56
C ASP A 86 -1.83 10.16 -16.58
N ASP A 87 -0.94 9.17 -16.43
CA ASP A 87 0.04 8.80 -17.44
C ASP A 87 -0.76 8.35 -18.66
N GLY A 88 -1.06 9.32 -19.52
CA GLY A 88 -1.71 9.13 -20.79
C GLY A 88 -1.07 7.94 -21.48
N LYS A 89 -1.88 6.90 -21.71
CA LYS A 89 -1.48 5.74 -22.47
C LYS A 89 -0.83 6.24 -23.77
N PRO A 90 0.45 5.92 -24.07
CA PRO A 90 1.01 6.24 -25.37
C PRO A 90 0.14 5.58 -26.44
N PRO A 91 -0.11 6.27 -27.58
CA PRO A 91 -0.99 5.80 -28.64
C PRO A 91 -0.60 4.42 -29.19
#